data_AF-A0A9D9I7W3-F1
#
_entry.id   AF-A0A9D9I7W3-F1
#
_cell.length_a   1.000
_cell.length_b   1.000
_cell.length_c   1.000
_cell.angle_alpha   90.00
_cell.angle_beta   90.00
_cell.angle_gamma   90.00
#
_symmetry.space_group_name_H-M   'P 1'
#
loop_
_entity.id
_entity.type
_entity.pdbx_description
1 polymer ?
#
loop_
_entity_poly.entity_id
_entity_poly.type
_entity_poly.pdbx_seq_one_letter_code
_entity_poly.pdbx_strand_id
1 'polypeptide(L)'
;MGEGFAFRDIRRWKIADLVLNKRPQGAWIDRNVYGGNLTLQDIDGNTLPADAQYGYGAYFGKPSGWLEHYYLYPLPLNNLVLNEALEQNPGWDKTGGTEE
;
A
#
# COMPACT_ATOMS: atom_id res chain seq x y z
N MET A 1 11.26 -8.32 12.76
CA MET A 1 10.07 -8.10 11.88
C MET A 1 8.84 -8.14 12.77
N GLY A 2 7.92 -7.18 12.63
CA GLY A 2 6.78 -7.02 13.57
C GLY A 2 6.99 -5.98 14.67
N GLU A 3 8.10 -5.22 14.62
CA GLU A 3 8.49 -4.23 15.64
C GLU A 3 8.12 -2.78 15.27
N GLY A 4 7.45 -2.56 14.14
CA GLY A 4 7.00 -1.22 13.71
C GLY A 4 8.07 -0.32 13.07
N PHE A 5 9.31 -0.77 12.91
CA PHE A 5 10.38 0.02 12.27
C PHE A 5 10.24 0.15 10.76
N ALA A 6 9.86 -0.92 10.07
CA ALA A 6 9.83 -0.97 8.60
C ALA A 6 9.04 0.17 7.97
N PHE A 7 7.87 0.50 8.53
CA PHE A 7 7.05 1.60 8.00
C PHE A 7 7.72 2.97 8.14
N ARG A 8 8.44 3.20 9.24
CA ARG A 8 9.21 4.43 9.46
C ARG A 8 10.42 4.52 8.54
N ASP A 9 11.13 3.41 8.35
CA ASP A 9 12.30 3.35 7.48
C ASP A 9 11.93 3.56 6.00
N ILE A 10 10.87 2.91 5.53
CA ILE A 10 10.34 3.09 4.17
C ILE A 10 10.03 4.56 3.89
N ARG A 11 9.39 5.24 4.85
CA ARG A 11 9.09 6.68 4.74
C ARG A 11 10.35 7.54 4.77
N ARG A 12 11.25 7.28 5.71
CA ARG A 12 12.51 8.03 5.86
C ARG A 12 13.42 7.89 4.64
N TRP A 13 13.44 6.73 4.00
CA TRP A 13 14.25 6.46 2.82
C TRP A 13 13.61 6.89 1.51
N LYS A 14 12.37 7.39 1.53
CA LYS A 14 11.67 7.83 0.32
C LYS A 14 11.54 6.71 -0.73
N ILE A 15 11.14 5.51 -0.29
CA ILE A 15 10.99 4.33 -1.15
C ILE A 15 9.59 3.71 -1.11
N ALA A 16 8.60 4.40 -0.52
CA ALA A 16 7.27 3.88 -0.31
C ALA A 16 6.53 3.57 -1.62
N ASP A 17 6.67 4.43 -2.62
CA ASP A 17 6.17 4.25 -3.98
C ASP A 17 6.80 3.03 -4.68
N LEU A 18 8.05 2.69 -4.36
CA LEU A 18 8.72 1.52 -4.90
C LEU A 18 8.24 0.21 -4.26
N VAL A 19 8.01 0.21 -2.94
CA VAL A 19 7.77 -1.02 -2.16
C VAL A 19 6.30 -1.27 -1.83
N LEU A 20 5.51 -0.23 -1.57
CA LEU A 20 4.10 -0.34 -1.15
C LEU A 20 3.12 -0.34 -2.33
N ASN A 21 3.57 0.07 -3.53
CA ASN A 21 2.75 -0.01 -4.75
C ASN A 21 2.75 -1.41 -5.36
N LYS A 22 3.60 -2.32 -4.86
CA LYS A 22 3.69 -3.70 -5.33
C LYS A 22 2.89 -4.60 -4.41
N ARG A 23 2.08 -5.48 -5.00
CA ARG A 23 1.36 -6.50 -4.23
C ARG A 23 2.39 -7.50 -3.64
N PRO A 24 2.32 -7.83 -2.34
CA PRO A 24 3.24 -8.81 -1.75
C PRO A 24 3.17 -10.16 -2.47
N GLN A 25 4.33 -10.76 -2.71
CA GLN A 25 4.44 -12.07 -3.34
C GLN A 25 4.22 -13.18 -2.32
N GLY A 26 3.33 -14.12 -2.64
CA GLY A 26 3.18 -15.36 -1.88
C GLY A 26 4.17 -16.45 -2.30
N ALA A 27 3.90 -17.68 -1.89
CA ALA A 27 4.66 -18.84 -2.36
C ALA A 27 4.45 -19.08 -3.86
N TRP A 28 5.41 -19.73 -4.51
CA TRP A 28 5.24 -20.27 -5.86
C TRP A 28 4.36 -21.53 -5.82
N ILE A 29 3.32 -21.59 -6.65
CA ILE A 29 2.26 -22.59 -6.57
C ILE A 29 2.05 -23.23 -7.94
N ASP A 30 1.88 -24.55 -7.97
CA ASP A 30 1.25 -25.28 -9.07
C ASP A 30 -0.24 -25.47 -8.76
N ARG A 31 -1.11 -24.86 -9.57
CA ARG A 31 -2.56 -24.89 -9.39
C ARG A 31 -3.12 -26.31 -9.45
N ASN A 32 -2.49 -27.22 -10.20
CA ASN A 32 -2.93 -28.61 -10.31
C ASN A 32 -2.69 -29.41 -9.03
N VAL A 33 -1.75 -28.98 -8.19
CA VAL A 33 -1.41 -29.62 -6.92
C VAL A 33 -2.22 -29.06 -5.75
N TYR A 34 -2.44 -27.74 -5.73
CA TYR A 34 -3.01 -27.03 -4.57
C TYR A 34 -4.50 -26.64 -4.72
N GLY A 35 -5.15 -26.98 -5.84
CA GLY A 35 -6.59 -26.76 -6.06
C GLY A 35 -6.92 -25.44 -6.77
N GLY A 36 -7.93 -25.48 -7.66
CA GLY A 36 -8.16 -24.51 -8.74
C GLY A 36 -8.66 -23.10 -8.37
N ASN A 37 -8.93 -22.78 -7.10
CA ASN A 37 -9.54 -21.51 -6.71
C ASN A 37 -8.55 -20.44 -6.21
N LEU A 38 -7.25 -20.65 -6.41
CA LEU A 38 -6.23 -19.67 -6.01
C LEU A 38 -6.01 -18.63 -7.11
N THR A 39 -6.11 -17.35 -6.72
CA THR A 39 -5.63 -16.24 -7.56
C THR A 39 -4.11 -16.30 -7.61
N LEU A 40 -3.56 -16.37 -8.83
CA LEU A 40 -2.12 -16.36 -9.06
C LEU A 40 -1.69 -14.99 -9.59
N GLN A 41 -0.42 -14.66 -9.35
CA GLN A 41 0.21 -13.44 -9.83
C GLN A 41 1.59 -13.69 -10.44
N ASP A 42 2.01 -12.78 -11.31
CA ASP A 42 3.37 -12.72 -11.84
C ASP A 42 4.35 -12.09 -10.83
N ILE A 43 5.62 -11.95 -11.25
CA ILE A 43 6.68 -11.32 -10.44
C ILE A 43 6.40 -9.84 -10.14
N ASP A 44 5.63 -9.16 -10.99
CA ASP A 44 5.27 -7.75 -10.84
C ASP A 44 4.00 -7.54 -10.01
N GLY A 45 3.34 -8.63 -9.60
CA GLY A 45 2.12 -8.63 -8.81
C GLY A 45 0.84 -8.46 -9.64
N ASN A 46 0.88 -8.60 -10.97
CA ASN A 46 -0.32 -8.64 -11.79
C ASN A 46 -1.02 -9.99 -11.69
N THR A 47 -2.35 -9.97 -11.62
CA THR A 47 -3.15 -11.20 -11.61
C THR A 47 -3.00 -11.94 -12.93
N LEU A 48 -2.64 -13.21 -12.84
CA LEU A 48 -2.55 -14.12 -13.97
C LEU A 48 -3.94 -14.63 -14.38
N PRO A 49 -4.11 -15.07 -15.64
CA PRO A 49 -5.32 -15.72 -16.11
C PRO A 49 -5.79 -16.91 -15.26
N ALA A 50 -7.09 -17.18 -15.30
CA ALA A 50 -7.73 -18.26 -14.53
C ALA A 50 -7.30 -19.68 -14.97
N ASP A 51 -6.66 -19.81 -16.13
CA ASP A 51 -6.09 -21.04 -16.68
C ASP A 51 -4.57 -21.17 -16.46
N ALA A 52 -3.91 -20.16 -15.89
CA ALA A 52 -2.48 -20.23 -15.56
C ALA A 52 -2.17 -21.39 -14.59
N GLN A 53 -1.22 -22.26 -14.95
CA GLN A 53 -0.86 -23.39 -14.09
C GLN A 53 0.08 -22.96 -12.94
N TYR A 54 1.04 -22.08 -13.21
CA TYR A 54 2.07 -21.68 -12.25
C TYR A 54 2.03 -20.18 -11.99
N GLY A 55 2.37 -19.80 -10.76
CA GLY A 55 2.54 -18.40 -10.37
C GLY A 55 2.70 -18.24 -8.86
N TYR A 56 2.84 -16.99 -8.42
CA TYR A 56 2.85 -16.68 -6.99
C TYR A 56 1.42 -16.58 -6.45
N GLY A 57 1.17 -17.10 -5.25
CA GLY A 57 -0.13 -16.97 -4.59
C GLY A 57 -0.44 -15.51 -4.26
N ALA A 58 -1.63 -15.04 -4.68
CA ALA A 58 -2.09 -13.68 -4.43
C ALA A 58 -3.18 -13.65 -3.36
N TYR A 59 -2.81 -13.31 -2.12
CA TYR A 59 -3.72 -13.30 -0.97
C TYR A 59 -4.39 -11.94 -0.73
N PHE A 60 -3.78 -10.87 -1.22
CA PHE A 60 -4.26 -9.50 -1.03
C PHE A 60 -4.70 -8.89 -2.36
N GLY A 61 -5.58 -7.89 -2.29
CA GLY A 61 -5.91 -7.05 -3.44
C GLY A 61 -4.68 -6.30 -3.96
N LYS A 62 -4.77 -5.76 -5.18
CA LYS A 62 -3.76 -4.80 -5.64
C LYS A 62 -3.84 -3.55 -4.73
N PRO A 63 -2.70 -3.02 -4.25
CA PRO A 63 -2.71 -1.81 -3.44
C PRO A 63 -3.20 -0.63 -4.28
N SER A 64 -3.92 0.32 -3.65
CA SER A 64 -4.35 1.58 -4.29
C SER A 64 -3.19 2.51 -4.65
N GLY A 65 -1.99 2.18 -4.16
CA GLY A 65 -0.78 2.96 -4.36
C GLY A 65 -0.50 3.95 -3.22
N TRP A 66 0.70 4.48 -3.24
CA TRP A 66 1.25 5.42 -2.28
C TRP A 66 1.27 6.82 -2.88
N LEU A 67 0.63 7.77 -2.19
CA LEU A 67 0.63 9.18 -2.58
C LEU A 67 1.76 9.94 -1.88
N GLU A 68 2.26 10.96 -2.54
CA GLU A 68 3.40 11.76 -2.07
C GLU A 68 3.17 12.38 -0.68
N HIS A 69 1.94 12.79 -0.37
CA HIS A 69 1.61 13.38 0.93
C HIS A 69 1.58 12.37 2.09
N TYR A 70 1.49 11.05 1.83
CA TYR A 70 1.51 10.01 2.86
C TYR A 70 2.86 9.88 3.59
N TYR A 71 3.91 10.51 3.07
CA TYR A 71 5.19 10.59 3.77
C TYR A 71 5.10 11.40 5.07
N LEU A 72 4.14 12.31 5.20
CA LEU A 72 3.85 13.07 6.42
C LEU A 72 2.43 12.75 6.91
N TYR A 73 2.22 12.75 8.22
CA TYR A 73 0.88 12.59 8.78
C TYR A 73 0.11 13.91 8.70
N PRO A 74 -1.21 13.91 8.51
CA PRO A 74 -1.99 15.14 8.63
C PRO A 74 -1.92 15.66 10.06
N LEU A 75 -1.86 16.99 10.21
CA LEU A 75 -2.06 17.65 11.50
C LEU A 75 -3.53 17.51 11.93
N PRO A 76 -3.82 17.32 13.23
CA PRO A 76 -5.19 17.29 13.73
C PRO A 76 -5.92 18.60 13.45
N LEU A 77 -7.13 18.52 12.88
CA LEU A 77 -7.92 19.69 12.49
C LEU A 77 -8.21 20.63 13.67
N ASN A 78 -8.49 20.07 14.86
CA ASN A 78 -8.69 20.87 16.07
C ASN A 78 -7.48 21.76 16.41
N ASN A 79 -6.26 21.30 16.13
CA ASN A 79 -5.06 22.08 16.40
C ASN A 79 -4.92 23.23 15.39
N LEU A 80 -5.34 23.03 14.14
CA LEU A 80 -5.35 24.08 13.12
C LEU A 80 -6.37 25.18 13.45
N VAL A 81 -7.52 24.81 14.01
CA VAL A 81 -8.54 25.78 14.47
C VAL A 81 -8.05 26.54 15.71
N LEU A 82 -7.35 25.87 16.63
CA LEU A 82 -6.84 26.51 17.85
C LEU A 82 -5.63 27.42 17.62
N ASN A 83 -4.85 27.17 16.57
CA ASN A 83 -3.66 27.94 16.25
C ASN A 83 -3.60 28.24 14.74
N GLU A 84 -4.07 29.43 14.37
CA GLU A 84 -4.12 29.91 12.98
C GLU A 84 -2.73 30.05 12.33
N ALA A 85 -1.65 30.09 13.12
CA ALA A 85 -0.28 30.11 12.61
C ALA A 85 0.23 28.72 12.18
N LEU A 86 -0.51 27.63 12.47
CA LEU A 86 -0.17 26.30 11.99
C LEU A 86 -0.66 26.09 10.56
N GLU A 87 0.26 25.71 9.69
CA GLU A 87 -0.05 25.26 8.34
C GLU A 87 -0.14 23.73 8.29
N GLN A 88 -1.07 23.22 7.49
CA GLN A 88 -1.21 21.79 7.27
C GLN A 88 -0.03 21.25 6.45
N ASN A 89 0.33 19.99 6.66
CA ASN A 89 1.34 19.33 5.85
C ASN A 89 0.93 19.29 4.37
N PRO A 90 1.89 19.38 3.43
CA PRO A 90 1.59 19.45 2.00
C PRO A 90 0.69 18.30 1.52
N GLY A 91 -0.32 18.64 0.72
CA GLY A 91 -1.24 17.68 0.10
C GLY A 91 -2.33 17.12 1.02
N TRP A 92 -2.39 17.54 2.29
CA TRP A 92 -3.49 17.22 3.19
C TRP A 92 -4.49 18.37 3.29
N ASP A 93 -5.79 18.05 3.32
CA ASP A 93 -6.85 19.05 3.40
C ASP A 93 -7.05 19.60 4.81
N LYS A 94 -7.49 20.87 4.87
CA LYS A 94 -7.81 21.58 6.11
C LYS A 94 -9.25 21.37 6.59
N THR A 95 -10.09 20.69 5.82
CA THR A 95 -11.54 20.60 6.06
C THR A 95 -12.02 19.22 6.53
N GLY A 96 -11.11 18.24 6.67
CA GLY A 96 -11.50 16.84 6.84
C GLY A 96 -12.04 16.33 5.52
N GLY A 97 -11.27 15.46 4.86
CA GLY A 97 -11.52 15.07 3.47
C GLY A 97 -12.97 14.66 3.22
N THR A 98 -13.63 15.36 2.30
CA THR A 98 -14.67 14.75 1.49
C THR A 98 -13.94 13.98 0.40
N GLU A 99 -13.79 12.68 0.59
CA GLU A 99 -13.38 11.79 -0.50
C GLU A 99 -14.47 11.84 -1.58
N GLU A 100 -14.14 12.37 -2.76
CA GLU A 100 -14.87 12.12 -4.02
C GLU A 100 -14.34 10.84 -4.69
#